data_AF-A0A536ZKJ6-F1
#
_entry.id   AF-A0A536ZKJ6-F1
#
_cell.length_a   1.000
_cell.length_b   1.000
_cell.length_c   1.000
_cell.angle_alpha   90.00
_cell.angle_beta   90.00
_cell.angle_gamma   90.00
#
_symmetry.space_group_name_H-M   'P 1'
#
loop_
_entity.id
_entity.type
_entity.pdbx_description
1 polymer ?
#
loop_
_entity_poly.entity_id
_entity_poly.type
_entity_poly.pdbx_seq_one_letter_code
_entity_poly.pdbx_strand_id
1 'polypeptide(L)'
;MRSSAAVSSSACACGRLRRATRALTQLYDDLMAPSGLRITQFSLLRTLARDGTARISDLADTLLLDRTALSRTLERTREVSLTRAGEKALSAALPHWKRAQLKVASKLGPDRLEALIATLGVIEALHPDPGGRAR
;
A
#
# COMPACT_ATOMS: atom_id res chain seq x y z
N MET A 1 -35.44 -11.93 17.25
CA MET A 1 -35.22 -10.49 17.50
C MET A 1 -33.79 -10.15 17.09
N ARG A 2 -33.58 -9.60 15.89
CA ARG A 2 -32.25 -9.12 15.45
C ARG A 2 -32.21 -7.63 15.78
N SER A 3 -31.48 -7.27 16.83
CA SER A 3 -31.40 -5.87 17.26
C SER A 3 -30.57 -5.10 16.24
N SER A 4 -31.26 -4.25 15.48
CA SER A 4 -30.68 -3.15 14.71
C SER A 4 -30.06 -2.18 15.70
N ALA A 5 -28.78 -2.40 16.03
CA ALA A 5 -28.00 -1.44 16.77
C ALA A 5 -27.75 -0.26 15.84
N ALA A 6 -28.37 0.87 16.18
CA ALA A 6 -28.32 2.14 15.48
C ALA A 6 -26.94 2.42 14.88
N VAL A 7 -26.89 2.66 13.57
CA VAL A 7 -25.78 3.36 12.93
C VAL A 7 -25.80 4.78 13.49
N SER A 8 -25.24 4.95 14.68
CA SER A 8 -24.85 6.27 15.19
C SER A 8 -24.00 6.92 14.11
N SER A 9 -24.21 8.21 13.88
CA SER A 9 -23.44 9.07 12.96
C SER A 9 -21.94 9.21 13.32
N SER A 10 -21.39 8.21 14.01
CA SER A 10 -19.98 7.85 13.96
C SER A 10 -19.51 7.84 12.51
N ALA A 11 -18.50 8.66 12.22
CA ALA A 11 -18.02 8.88 10.88
C ALA A 11 -17.76 7.54 10.15
N CYS A 12 -18.45 7.31 9.03
CA CYS A 12 -18.31 6.14 8.18
C CYS A 12 -16.84 5.69 8.08
N ALA A 13 -16.54 4.48 8.57
CA ALA A 13 -15.17 3.96 8.63
C ALA A 13 -14.49 3.99 7.25
N CYS A 14 -15.21 3.58 6.20
CA CYS A 14 -14.75 3.65 4.81
C CYS A 14 -14.40 5.10 4.40
N GLY A 15 -15.25 6.08 4.76
CA GLY A 15 -15.00 7.50 4.48
C GLY A 15 -13.76 8.05 5.21
N ARG A 16 -13.54 7.66 6.47
CA ARG A 16 -12.32 8.05 7.22
C ARG A 16 -11.07 7.39 6.65
N LEU A 17 -11.15 6.09 6.32
CA LEU A 17 -10.05 5.35 5.71
C LEU A 17 -9.63 5.97 4.38
N ARG A 18 -10.58 6.24 3.46
CA ARG A 18 -10.25 6.90 2.18
C ARG A 18 -9.53 8.24 2.36
N ARG A 19 -9.96 9.06 3.34
CA ARG A 19 -9.27 10.32 3.66
C ARG A 19 -7.89 10.10 4.26
N ALA A 20 -7.76 9.15 5.19
CA ALA A 20 -6.49 8.81 5.82
C ALA A 20 -5.48 8.26 4.81
N THR A 21 -5.90 7.33 3.94
CA THR A 21 -5.09 6.81 2.84
C THR A 21 -4.61 7.94 1.94
N ARG A 22 -5.49 8.83 1.48
CA ARG A 22 -5.07 9.98 0.64
C ARG A 22 -4.03 10.85 1.35
N ALA A 23 -4.24 11.18 2.62
CA ALA A 23 -3.30 12.00 3.38
C ALA A 23 -1.94 11.30 3.57
N LEU A 24 -1.93 10.00 3.84
CA LEU A 24 -0.70 9.21 3.94
C LEU A 24 0.01 9.10 2.59
N THR A 25 -0.71 8.78 1.51
CA THR A 25 -0.12 8.72 0.17
C THR A 25 0.57 10.03 -0.21
N GLN A 26 -0.12 11.17 -0.01
CA GLN A 26 0.47 12.48 -0.28
C GLN A 26 1.71 12.75 0.58
N LEU A 27 1.66 12.43 1.87
CA LEU A 27 2.81 12.59 2.77
C LEU A 27 4.04 11.81 2.28
N TYR A 28 3.84 10.57 1.84
CA TYR A 28 4.93 9.76 1.31
C TYR A 28 5.43 10.34 -0.01
N ASP A 29 4.53 10.65 -0.95
CA ASP A 29 4.89 11.23 -2.25
C ASP A 29 5.69 12.53 -2.08
N ASP A 30 5.29 13.42 -1.18
CA ASP A 30 6.00 14.68 -0.90
C ASP A 30 7.42 14.44 -0.38
N LEU A 31 7.59 13.48 0.54
CA LEU A 31 8.90 13.15 1.12
C LEU A 31 9.79 12.37 0.15
N MET A 32 9.18 11.64 -0.78
CA MET A 32 9.84 10.84 -1.81
C MET A 32 10.11 11.62 -3.10
N ALA A 33 9.54 12.81 -3.27
CA ALA A 33 9.74 13.67 -4.43
C ALA A 33 11.21 13.83 -4.88
N PRO A 34 12.22 13.96 -3.97
CA PRO A 34 13.62 14.06 -4.39
C PRO A 34 14.17 12.80 -5.08
N SER A 35 13.57 11.63 -4.83
CA SER A 35 13.94 10.38 -5.52
C SER A 35 13.32 10.26 -6.91
N GLY A 36 12.37 11.13 -7.26
CA GLY A 36 11.58 11.05 -8.49
C GLY A 36 10.53 9.93 -8.49
N LEU A 37 10.38 9.19 -7.40
CA LEU A 37 9.41 8.10 -7.27
C LEU A 37 8.20 8.48 -6.41
N ARG A 38 7.02 8.03 -6.84
CA ARG A 38 5.82 7.95 -6.00
C ARG A 38 5.88 6.73 -5.10
N ILE A 39 5.15 6.75 -3.98
CA ILE A 39 5.06 5.62 -3.05
C ILE A 39 4.50 4.36 -3.71
N THR A 40 3.60 4.51 -4.68
CA THR A 40 3.04 3.38 -5.43
C THR A 40 4.10 2.70 -6.31
N GLN A 41 4.94 3.50 -6.99
CA GLN A 41 6.07 3.00 -7.79
C GLN A 41 7.14 2.36 -6.91
N PHE A 42 7.45 2.99 -5.77
CA PHE A 42 8.39 2.42 -4.80
C PHE A 42 7.90 1.08 -4.26
N SER A 43 6.63 0.97 -3.88
CA SER A 43 6.05 -0.29 -3.39
C SER A 43 6.14 -1.38 -4.45
N LEU A 44 5.85 -1.06 -5.72
CA LEU A 44 6.03 -1.99 -6.84
C LEU A 44 7.47 -2.48 -6.98
N LEU A 45 8.45 -1.56 -7.02
CA LEU A 45 9.86 -1.92 -7.13
C LEU A 45 10.32 -2.76 -5.94
N ARG A 46 9.82 -2.46 -4.74
CA ARG A 46 10.15 -3.20 -3.52
C ARG A 46 9.54 -4.60 -3.51
N THR A 47 8.31 -4.77 -3.99
CA THR A 47 7.69 -6.09 -4.16
C THR A 47 8.49 -6.92 -5.15
N LEU A 48 8.86 -6.36 -6.31
CA LEU A 48 9.71 -7.04 -7.30
C LEU A 48 11.12 -7.35 -6.75
N ALA A 49 11.73 -6.46 -5.98
CA ALA A 49 13.02 -6.72 -5.36
C ALA A 49 12.99 -7.89 -4.37
N ARG A 50 11.84 -8.10 -3.71
CA ARG A 50 11.69 -9.07 -2.63
C ARG A 50 11.21 -10.43 -3.13
N ASP A 51 10.29 -10.42 -4.10
CA ASP A 51 9.63 -11.62 -4.62
C ASP A 51 10.21 -12.06 -5.98
N GLY A 52 11.11 -11.25 -6.58
CA GLY A 52 11.82 -11.54 -7.82
C GLY A 52 10.96 -11.26 -9.06
N THR A 53 10.75 -12.29 -9.87
CA THR A 53 9.88 -12.20 -11.06
C THR A 53 8.44 -12.38 -10.62
N ALA A 54 7.59 -11.39 -10.87
CA ALA A 54 6.17 -11.47 -10.58
C ALA A 54 5.33 -11.40 -11.86
N ARG A 55 4.19 -12.09 -11.86
CA ARG A 55 3.17 -11.85 -12.89
C ARG A 55 2.47 -10.55 -12.55
N ILE A 56 2.06 -9.82 -13.59
CA ILE A 56 1.37 -8.54 -13.47
C ILE A 56 0.07 -8.66 -12.64
N SER A 57 -0.65 -9.78 -12.76
CA SER A 57 -1.80 -10.10 -11.92
C SER A 57 -1.42 -10.08 -10.44
N ASP A 58 -0.32 -10.74 -10.11
CA ASP A 58 0.12 -10.94 -8.74
C ASP A 58 0.61 -9.63 -8.10
N LEU A 59 1.14 -8.69 -8.91
CA LEU A 59 1.53 -7.35 -8.46
C LEU A 59 0.34 -6.45 -8.19
N ALA A 60 -0.71 -6.52 -9.01
CA ALA A 60 -1.95 -5.77 -8.78
C ALA A 60 -2.61 -6.22 -7.47
N ASP A 61 -2.63 -7.53 -7.23
CA ASP A 61 -3.22 -8.14 -6.03
C ASP A 61 -2.37 -7.81 -4.77
N THR A 62 -1.03 -7.87 -4.87
CA THR A 62 -0.12 -7.60 -3.74
C THR A 62 -0.06 -6.13 -3.33
N LEU A 63 -0.23 -5.20 -4.27
CA LEU A 63 -0.07 -3.77 -3.99
C LEU A 63 -1.37 -3.08 -3.58
N LEU A 64 -2.51 -3.80 -3.57
CA LEU A 64 -3.86 -3.23 -3.37
C LEU A 64 -4.09 -1.99 -4.24
N LEU A 65 -3.38 -1.90 -5.36
CA LEU A 65 -3.48 -0.80 -6.29
C LEU A 65 -4.78 -1.01 -7.05
N ASP A 66 -5.63 0.02 -7.04
CA ASP A 66 -6.89 0.04 -7.76
C ASP A 66 -6.68 -0.58 -9.15
N ARG A 67 -7.26 -1.77 -9.34
CA ARG A 67 -7.06 -2.68 -10.48
C ARG A 67 -7.17 -1.91 -11.80
N THR A 68 -7.95 -0.84 -11.83
CA THR A 68 -8.19 0.03 -12.98
C THR A 68 -6.99 0.86 -13.44
N ALA A 69 -6.01 1.15 -12.57
CA ALA A 69 -4.80 1.90 -12.92
C ALA A 69 -3.68 1.00 -13.49
N LEU A 70 -3.56 -0.23 -13.00
CA LEU A 70 -2.58 -1.21 -13.46
C LEU A 70 -3.08 -2.00 -14.68
N SER A 71 -4.35 -2.41 -14.71
CA SER A 71 -4.90 -3.23 -15.80
C SER A 71 -4.79 -2.54 -17.18
N ARG A 72 -5.03 -1.23 -17.26
CA ARG A 72 -4.93 -0.51 -18.55
C ARG A 72 -3.50 -0.34 -19.07
N THR A 73 -2.49 -0.39 -18.21
CA THR A 73 -1.10 -0.20 -18.63
C THR A 73 -0.43 -1.53 -19.01
N LEU A 74 -0.90 -2.65 -18.46
CA LEU A 74 -0.12 -3.90 -18.42
C LEU A 74 -0.93 -5.16 -18.78
N GLU A 75 -2.12 -5.02 -19.38
CA GLU A 75 -2.88 -6.15 -19.92
C GLU A 75 -2.15 -6.83 -21.08
N ARG A 76 -1.31 -7.82 -20.73
CA ARG A 76 -1.03 -9.09 -21.42
C ARG A 76 0.12 -9.77 -20.71
N THR A 77 -0.10 -11.00 -20.28
CA THR A 77 0.81 -11.96 -19.62
C THR A 77 2.29 -11.70 -19.95
N ARG A 78 2.93 -10.88 -19.13
CA ARG A 78 4.36 -10.62 -19.17
C ARG A 78 4.87 -10.73 -17.75
N GLU A 79 5.81 -11.64 -17.56
CA GLU A 79 6.63 -11.66 -16.37
C GLU A 79 7.45 -10.38 -16.34
N VAL A 80 7.42 -9.70 -15.20
CA VAL A 80 8.21 -8.49 -14.98
C VAL A 80 9.21 -8.76 -13.88
N SER A 81 10.45 -8.31 -14.12
CA SER A 81 11.54 -8.40 -13.17
C SER A 81 12.17 -7.03 -12.97
N LEU A 82 12.79 -6.84 -11.81
CA LEU A 82 13.47 -5.61 -11.49
C LEU A 82 14.74 -5.48 -12.36
N THR A 83 14.88 -4.36 -13.06
CA THR A 83 16.10 -4.04 -13.79
C THR A 83 17.14 -3.41 -12.87
N ARG A 84 18.42 -3.39 -13.29
CA ARG A 84 19.48 -2.66 -12.57
C ARG A 84 19.16 -1.18 -12.33
N ALA A 85 18.47 -0.54 -13.28
CA ALA A 85 17.99 0.84 -13.10
C ALA A 85 16.91 0.92 -12.02
N GLY A 86 15.99 -0.06 -11.97
CA GLY A 86 14.99 -0.20 -10.93
C GLY A 86 15.59 -0.42 -9.53
N GLU A 87 16.62 -1.27 -9.42
CA GLU A 87 17.37 -1.47 -8.17
C GLU A 87 18.03 -0.18 -7.67
N LYS A 88 18.68 0.57 -8.58
CA LYS A 88 19.30 1.85 -8.24
C LYS A 88 18.27 2.87 -7.78
N ALA A 89 17.13 2.95 -8.48
CA ALA A 89 16.03 3.84 -8.10
C ALA A 89 15.43 3.47 -6.73
N LEU A 90 15.23 2.18 -6.47
CA LEU A 90 14.76 1.68 -5.18
C LEU A 90 15.74 2.05 -4.05
N SER A 91 17.05 1.82 -4.27
CA SER A 91 18.09 2.17 -3.31
C SER A 91 18.13 3.67 -3.01
N ALA A 92 18.04 4.51 -4.03
CA ALA A 92 18.00 5.97 -3.88
C ALA A 92 16.74 6.46 -3.13
N ALA A 93 15.61 5.77 -3.27
CA ALA A 93 14.36 6.11 -2.60
C ALA A 93 14.24 5.63 -1.15
N LEU A 94 15.01 4.60 -0.75
CA LEU A 94 14.95 4.00 0.59
C LEU A 94 15.09 5.02 1.74
N PRO A 95 16.04 5.97 1.72
CA PRO A 95 16.16 6.97 2.78
C PRO A 95 14.90 7.85 2.92
N HIS A 96 14.26 8.20 1.79
CA HIS A 96 13.04 9.00 1.78
C HIS A 96 11.84 8.24 2.35
N TRP A 97 11.69 6.98 1.94
CA TRP A 97 10.68 6.08 2.51
C TRP A 97 10.87 5.91 4.02
N LYS A 98 12.11 5.72 4.50
CA LYS A 98 12.41 5.65 5.95
C LYS A 98 12.01 6.93 6.69
N ARG A 99 12.25 8.11 6.10
CA ARG A 99 11.82 9.39 6.68
C ARG A 99 10.30 9.49 6.79
N ALA A 100 9.56 9.03 5.78
CA ALA A 100 8.10 9.00 5.84
C ALA A 100 7.60 8.06 6.96
N GLN A 101 8.16 6.87 7.07
CA GLN A 101 7.86 5.93 8.16
C GLN A 101 8.13 6.55 9.54
N LEU A 102 9.31 7.14 9.74
CA LEU A 102 9.67 7.81 10.99
C LEU A 102 8.72 8.96 11.31
N LYS A 103 8.28 9.73 10.32
CA LYS A 103 7.33 10.82 10.53
C LYS A 103 5.97 10.28 11.01
N VAL A 104 5.46 9.21 10.41
CA VAL A 104 4.22 8.54 10.87
C VAL A 104 4.40 7.99 12.29
N ALA A 105 5.47 7.24 12.54
CA ALA A 105 5.77 6.68 13.85
C ALA A 105 5.92 7.75 14.93
N SER A 106 6.59 8.87 14.64
CA SER A 106 6.75 9.98 15.59
C SER A 106 5.42 10.66 15.98
N LYS A 107 4.45 10.68 15.07
CA LYS A 107 3.14 11.30 15.32
C LYS A 107 2.18 10.37 16.05
N LEU A 108 2.21 9.09 15.72
CA LEU A 108 1.33 8.11 16.36
C LEU A 108 1.91 7.60 17.68
N GLY A 109 3.23 7.43 17.78
CA GLY A 109 3.85 6.64 18.83
C GLY A 109 3.73 5.13 18.54
N PRO A 110 4.56 4.30 19.18
CA PRO A 110 4.65 2.86 18.89
C PRO A 110 3.32 2.14 19.13
N ASP A 111 2.71 2.29 20.30
CA ASP A 111 1.51 1.53 20.69
C ASP A 111 0.31 1.82 19.78
N ARG A 112 0.08 3.09 19.42
CA ARG A 112 -1.02 3.46 18.53
C ARG A 112 -0.77 3.04 17.08
N LEU A 113 0.50 3.04 16.64
CA LEU A 113 0.85 2.55 15.32
C LEU A 113 0.63 1.04 15.23
N GLU A 114 1.06 0.29 16.24
CA GLU A 114 0.83 -1.16 16.33
C GLU A 114 -0.67 -1.48 16.35
N ALA A 115 -1.45 -0.82 17.21
CA ALA A 115 -2.89 -0.99 17.28
C ALA A 115 -3.59 -0.64 15.95
N LEU A 116 -3.13 0.41 15.26
CA LEU A 116 -3.64 0.78 13.93
C LEU A 116 -3.35 -0.34 12.91
N ILE A 117 -2.12 -0.85 12.84
CA ILE A 117 -1.74 -1.92 11.91
C ILE A 117 -2.57 -3.18 12.18
N ALA A 118 -2.71 -3.58 13.45
CA ALA A 118 -3.55 -4.72 13.82
C ALA A 118 -5.02 -4.52 13.39
N THR A 119 -5.56 -3.32 13.61
CA THR A 119 -6.94 -2.99 13.21
C THR A 119 -7.12 -3.01 11.68
N LEU A 120 -6.14 -2.49 10.92
CA LEU A 120 -6.17 -2.54 9.46
C LEU A 120 -6.17 -3.98 8.95
N GLY A 121 -5.37 -4.87 9.55
CA GLY A 121 -5.36 -6.30 9.20
C GLY A 121 -6.72 -6.96 9.40
N VAL A 122 -7.46 -6.61 10.47
CA VAL A 122 -8.84 -7.09 10.67
C VAL A 122 -9.78 -6.59 9.56
N ILE A 123 -9.63 -5.35 9.14
CA ILE A 123 -10.46 -4.75 8.08
C ILE A 123 -10.16 -5.37 6.71
N GLU A 124 -8.89 -5.60 6.38
CA GLU A 124 -8.46 -6.26 5.14
C GLU A 124 -9.02 -7.68 5.05
N ALA A 125 -9.10 -8.41 6.17
CA ALA A 125 -9.70 -9.75 6.22
C ALA A 125 -11.22 -9.79 6.00
N LEU A 126 -11.93 -8.65 6.04
CA LEU A 126 -13.38 -8.61 5.78
C LEU A 126 -13.73 -8.91 4.32
N HIS A 127 -12.81 -8.66 3.38
CA HIS A 127 -12.95 -9.01 1.98
C HIS A 127 -11.57 -9.35 1.40
N PRO A 128 -11.08 -10.57 1.61
CA PRO A 128 -9.78 -10.99 1.11
C PRO A 128 -9.78 -10.98 -0.43
N ASP A 129 -8.64 -10.62 -1.01
CA ASP A 129 -8.45 -10.69 -2.45
C ASP A 129 -8.56 -12.17 -2.90
N PRO A 130 -9.42 -12.51 -3.89
CA PRO A 130 -9.51 -13.87 -4.43
C PRO A 130 -8.18 -14.43 -4.98
N GLY A 131 -7.15 -13.61 -5.20
CA GLY A 131 -5.82 -14.03 -5.67
C GLY A 131 -4.87 -14.56 -4.58
N GLY A 132 -5.16 -14.33 -3.29
CA GLY A 132 -4.29 -14.70 -2.17
C GLY A 132 -4.29 -16.20 -1.85
N ARG A 133 -3.62 -17.02 -2.66
CA ARG A 133 -3.31 -18.40 -2.23
C ARG A 133 -2.29 -18.34 -1.10
N ALA A 134 -2.64 -18.98 0.02
CA ALA A 134 -1.77 -19.21 1.15
C ALA A 134 -0.39 -19.71 0.69
N ARG A 135 0.65 -18.98 1.08
CA ARG A 135 2.02 -19.50 1.13
C ARG A 135 2.35 -19.87 2.56
#